data_AF-A0A9E3QH12-F1
#
_entry.id   AF-A0A9E3QH12-F1
#
_cell.length_a   1.000
_cell.length_b   1.000
_cell.length_c   1.000
_cell.angle_alpha   90.00
_cell.angle_beta   90.00
_cell.angle_gamma   90.00
#
_symmetry.space_group_name_H-M   'P 1'
#
loop_
_entity.id
_entity.type
_entity.pdbx_description
1 polymer ?
#
loop_
_entity_poly.entity_id
_entity_poly.type
_entity_poly.pdbx_seq_one_letter_code
_entity_poly.pdbx_strand_id
1 'polypeptide(L)'
;MVLVAATAAGLALTRPLMNLPVRSLKQVALAVPMLAFWTLAILVLRLRRPRPALHRLARQPGALACGAASLVWLVRWGLLLGIAAMRGPAAPALVGWGNSGSAPWWSHALYRGAAACAAAVAGAWLAAVWGGWRRTEPGWIDRLGQLLGLAWIAFFLIISHADAQYEIHW
;
A
#
# COMPACT_ATOMS: atom_id res chain seq x y z
N MET A 1 -6.68 -1.39 -20.57
CA MET A 1 -6.44 0.07 -20.37
C MET A 1 -6.22 0.47 -18.91
N VAL A 2 -7.02 0.01 -17.94
CA VAL A 2 -6.88 0.40 -16.52
C VAL A 2 -5.48 0.11 -15.95
N LEU A 3 -4.89 -1.06 -16.24
CA LEU A 3 -3.53 -1.41 -15.79
C LEU A 3 -2.44 -0.46 -16.34
N VAL A 4 -2.54 -0.10 -17.62
CA VAL A 4 -1.59 0.83 -18.26
C VAL A 4 -1.70 2.21 -17.60
N ALA A 5 -2.92 2.68 -17.33
CA ALA A 5 -3.16 3.93 -16.62
C ALA A 5 -2.62 3.88 -15.18
N ALA A 6 -2.81 2.76 -14.46
CA ALA A 6 -2.29 2.59 -13.10
C ALA A 6 -0.76 2.60 -13.07
N THR A 7 -0.10 1.93 -14.02
CA THR A 7 1.36 1.96 -14.14
C THR A 7 1.87 3.34 -14.53
N ALA A 8 1.21 4.03 -15.46
CA ALA A 8 1.58 5.40 -15.85
C ALA A 8 1.41 6.39 -14.68
N ALA A 9 0.31 6.29 -13.92
CA ALA A 9 0.08 7.10 -12.72
C ALA A 9 1.12 6.83 -11.63
N GLY A 10 1.45 5.54 -11.40
CA GLY A 10 2.52 5.14 -10.49
C GLY A 10 3.86 5.76 -10.87
N LEU A 11 4.26 5.63 -12.15
CA LEU A 11 5.50 6.22 -12.66
C LEU A 11 5.52 7.76 -12.62
N ALA A 12 4.38 8.41 -12.88
CA ALA A 12 4.28 9.87 -12.82
C ALA A 12 4.50 10.40 -11.39
N LEU A 13 3.93 9.72 -10.39
CA LEU A 13 4.07 10.09 -8.98
C LEU A 13 5.48 9.84 -8.42
N THR A 14 6.26 8.98 -9.05
CA THR A 14 7.62 8.68 -8.59
C THR A 14 8.70 9.56 -9.20
N ARG A 15 8.39 10.32 -10.26
CA ARG A 15 9.32 11.28 -10.88
C ARG A 15 9.99 12.26 -9.89
N PRO A 16 9.28 12.93 -8.98
CA PRO A 16 9.92 13.86 -8.05
C PRO A 16 10.86 13.18 -7.03
N LEU A 17 10.75 11.85 -6.87
CA LEU A 17 11.49 11.06 -5.87
C LEU A 17 12.89 10.63 -6.35
N MET A 18 13.19 10.77 -7.65
CA MET A 18 14.47 10.34 -8.22
C MET A 18 15.67 11.14 -7.70
N ASN A 19 15.44 12.36 -7.19
CA ASN A 19 16.48 13.27 -6.71
C ASN A 19 16.89 13.08 -5.24
N LEU A 20 16.31 12.12 -4.51
CA LEU A 20 16.65 11.90 -3.10
C LEU A 20 18.09 11.34 -2.94
N PRO A 21 18.82 11.59 -1.86
CA PRO A 21 20.22 11.12 -1.73
C PRO A 21 20.33 9.65 -1.27
N VAL A 22 19.31 9.09 -0.60
CA VAL A 22 19.41 7.78 0.07
C VAL A 22 18.85 6.65 -0.81
N ARG A 23 19.69 5.67 -1.16
CA ARG A 23 19.33 4.51 -2.03
C ARG A 23 18.11 3.73 -1.51
N SER A 24 18.02 3.52 -0.20
CA SER A 24 16.94 2.74 0.44
C SER A 24 15.59 3.48 0.39
N LEU A 25 15.58 4.80 0.62
CA LEU A 25 14.38 5.63 0.48
C LEU A 25 13.87 5.68 -0.95
N LYS A 26 14.75 5.69 -1.96
CA LYS A 26 14.35 5.68 -3.38
C LYS A 26 13.53 4.45 -3.73
N GLN A 27 13.99 3.27 -3.31
CA GLN A 27 13.31 2.01 -3.62
C GLN A 27 11.93 1.95 -2.97
N VAL A 28 11.82 2.41 -1.72
CA VAL A 28 10.53 2.45 -1.01
C VAL A 28 9.56 3.45 -1.65
N ALA A 29 10.07 4.65 -1.96
CA ALA A 29 9.31 5.71 -2.58
C ALA A 29 8.79 5.33 -3.98
N LEU A 30 9.53 4.50 -4.72
CA LEU A 30 9.15 4.03 -6.07
C LEU A 30 8.08 2.92 -6.03
N ALA A 31 8.25 1.93 -5.15
CA ALA A 31 7.42 0.73 -5.17
C ALA A 31 6.04 0.94 -4.53
N VAL A 32 5.96 1.69 -3.42
CA VAL A 32 4.72 1.89 -2.65
C VAL A 32 3.57 2.49 -3.49
N PRO A 33 3.74 3.63 -4.19
CA PRO A 33 2.64 4.19 -4.97
C PRO A 33 2.21 3.25 -6.08
N MET A 34 3.15 2.59 -6.76
CA MET A 34 2.86 1.64 -7.83
C MET A 34 2.04 0.45 -7.32
N LEU A 35 2.44 -0.14 -6.19
CA LEU A 35 1.68 -1.19 -5.49
C LEU A 35 0.29 -0.72 -5.06
N ALA A 36 0.16 0.50 -4.52
CA ALA A 36 -1.11 1.07 -4.11
C ALA A 36 -2.07 1.27 -5.30
N PHE A 37 -1.59 1.82 -6.42
CA PHE A 37 -2.42 1.98 -7.63
C PHE A 37 -2.84 0.64 -8.22
N TRP A 38 -1.95 -0.35 -8.24
CA TRP A 38 -2.30 -1.69 -8.68
C TRP A 38 -3.34 -2.34 -7.77
N THR A 39 -3.23 -2.13 -6.46
CA THR A 39 -4.22 -2.61 -5.47
C THR A 39 -5.60 -2.04 -5.78
N LEU A 40 -5.68 -0.73 -5.98
CA LEU A 40 -6.93 -0.03 -6.26
C LEU A 40 -7.49 -0.42 -7.64
N ALA A 41 -6.63 -0.52 -8.66
CA ALA A 41 -7.02 -0.90 -10.01
C ALA A 41 -7.63 -2.31 -10.05
N ILE A 42 -7.00 -3.29 -9.39
CA ILE A 42 -7.51 -4.66 -9.30
C ILE A 42 -8.84 -4.68 -8.52
N LEU A 43 -8.94 -3.93 -7.43
CA LEU A 43 -10.17 -3.82 -6.65
C LEU A 43 -11.32 -3.24 -7.50
N VAL A 44 -11.06 -2.15 -8.23
CA VAL A 44 -12.04 -1.52 -9.15
C VAL A 44 -12.44 -2.48 -10.28
N LEU A 45 -11.49 -3.21 -10.86
CA LEU A 45 -11.77 -4.21 -11.88
C LEU A 45 -12.69 -5.32 -11.34
N ARG A 46 -12.47 -5.79 -10.10
CA ARG A 46 -13.33 -6.78 -9.43
C ARG A 46 -14.75 -6.26 -9.18
N LEU A 47 -14.89 -4.97 -8.87
CA LEU A 47 -16.19 -4.35 -8.64
C LEU A 47 -16.95 -4.07 -9.95
N ARG A 48 -16.27 -4.11 -11.12
CA ARG A 48 -16.81 -3.58 -12.38
C ARG A 48 -17.70 -4.50 -13.21
N ARG A 49 -17.76 -5.85 -13.07
CA ARG A 49 -18.83 -6.76 -13.60
C ARG A 49 -18.39 -8.24 -13.66
N PRO A 50 -19.34 -9.21 -13.70
CA PRO A 50 -20.73 -9.12 -13.25
C PRO A 50 -20.72 -9.15 -11.71
N ARG A 51 -21.36 -8.19 -11.03
CA ARG A 51 -21.23 -7.98 -9.58
C ARG A 51 -21.46 -9.29 -8.81
N PRO A 52 -20.40 -9.99 -8.37
CA PRO A 52 -20.56 -11.15 -7.52
C PRO A 52 -21.10 -10.63 -6.19
N ALA A 53 -21.92 -11.43 -5.50
CA ALA A 53 -22.36 -11.08 -4.15
C ALA A 53 -21.12 -10.75 -3.29
N LEU A 54 -21.10 -9.57 -2.65
CA LEU A 54 -19.95 -9.07 -1.88
C LEU A 54 -19.44 -10.10 -0.85
N HIS A 55 -20.36 -10.90 -0.31
CA HIS A 55 -20.04 -11.99 0.61
C HIS A 55 -19.20 -13.12 -0.02
N ARG A 56 -19.36 -13.42 -1.32
CA ARG A 56 -18.47 -14.36 -2.04
C ARG A 56 -17.10 -13.75 -2.29
N LEU A 57 -17.06 -12.45 -2.62
CA LEU A 57 -15.82 -11.69 -2.79
C LEU A 57 -15.00 -11.64 -1.49
N ALA A 58 -15.64 -11.45 -0.34
CA ALA A 58 -14.99 -11.44 0.97
C ALA A 58 -14.35 -12.79 1.35
N ARG A 59 -14.71 -13.88 0.67
CA ARG A 59 -14.11 -15.21 0.86
C ARG A 59 -12.93 -15.48 -0.07
N GLN A 60 -12.64 -14.59 -1.02
CA GLN A 60 -11.53 -14.74 -1.95
C GLN A 60 -10.28 -14.06 -1.39
N PRO A 61 -9.14 -14.78 -1.29
CA PRO A 61 -7.93 -14.27 -0.64
C PRO A 61 -7.36 -13.03 -1.36
N GLY A 62 -7.51 -12.94 -2.69
CA GLY A 62 -7.08 -11.77 -3.45
C GLY A 62 -7.93 -10.52 -3.16
N ALA A 63 -9.24 -10.67 -2.98
CA ALA A 63 -10.11 -9.55 -2.59
C ALA A 63 -9.86 -9.10 -1.15
N LEU A 64 -9.63 -10.05 -0.23
CA LEU A 64 -9.26 -9.73 1.14
C LEU A 64 -7.97 -8.91 1.20
N ALA A 65 -6.93 -9.33 0.46
CA ALA A 65 -5.68 -8.58 0.40
C ALA A 65 -5.88 -7.16 -0.14
N CYS A 66 -6.54 -7.03 -1.31
CA CYS A 66 -6.76 -5.71 -1.90
C CYS A 66 -7.68 -4.83 -1.06
N GLY A 67 -8.71 -5.40 -0.44
CA GLY A 67 -9.65 -4.71 0.44
C GLY A 67 -8.96 -4.21 1.72
N ALA A 68 -8.19 -5.07 2.38
CA ALA A 68 -7.45 -4.72 3.59
C ALA A 68 -6.44 -3.58 3.33
N ALA A 69 -5.62 -3.72 2.28
CA ALA A 69 -4.66 -2.67 1.91
C ALA A 69 -5.35 -1.35 1.53
N SER A 70 -6.45 -1.40 0.78
CA SER A 70 -7.21 -0.18 0.42
C SER A 70 -7.82 0.48 1.64
N LEU A 71 -8.34 -0.30 2.60
CA LEU A 71 -8.90 0.21 3.85
C LEU A 71 -7.84 0.90 4.70
N VAL A 72 -6.64 0.31 4.83
CA VAL A 72 -5.53 0.93 5.56
C VAL A 72 -5.18 2.30 4.98
N TRP A 73 -5.03 2.39 3.65
CA TRP A 73 -4.75 3.66 2.99
C TRP A 73 -5.88 4.67 3.17
N LEU A 74 -7.14 4.24 3.05
CA LEU A 74 -8.31 5.10 3.22
C LEU A 74 -8.38 5.70 4.63
N VAL A 75 -8.25 4.86 5.67
CA VAL A 75 -8.28 5.29 7.08
C VAL A 75 -7.14 6.24 7.37
N ARG A 76 -5.93 5.92 6.89
CA ARG A 76 -4.73 6.70 7.16
C ARG A 76 -4.74 8.05 6.47
N TRP A 77 -5.10 8.11 5.19
CA TRP A 77 -5.26 9.37 4.47
C TRP A 77 -6.44 10.18 5.00
N GLY A 78 -7.56 9.53 5.32
CA GLY A 78 -8.73 10.19 5.94
C GLY A 78 -8.37 10.86 7.26
N LEU A 79 -7.61 10.16 8.12
CA LEU A 79 -7.14 10.72 9.39
C LEU A 79 -6.19 11.92 9.18
N LEU A 80 -5.24 11.79 8.25
CA LEU A 80 -4.31 12.88 7.92
C LEU A 80 -5.05 14.12 7.40
N LEU A 81 -6.02 13.93 6.50
CA LEU A 81 -6.85 15.01 5.97
C LEU A 81 -7.73 15.64 7.06
N GLY A 82 -8.30 14.83 7.96
CA GLY A 82 -9.09 15.32 9.10
C GLY A 82 -8.24 16.18 10.05
N ILE A 83 -7.03 15.74 10.38
CA ILE A 83 -6.08 16.51 11.20
C ILE A 83 -5.69 17.81 10.49
N ALA A 84 -5.43 17.77 9.18
CA ALA A 84 -5.10 18.95 8.39
C ALA A 84 -6.27 19.95 8.36
N ALA A 85 -7.51 19.48 8.19
CA ALA A 85 -8.70 20.32 8.21
C ALA A 85 -8.92 21.01 9.57
N MET A 86 -8.70 20.29 10.68
CA MET A 86 -8.81 20.87 12.03
C MET A 86 -7.72 21.91 12.33
N ARG A 87 -6.53 21.80 11.73
CA ARG A 87 -5.40 22.71 11.96
C ARG A 87 -5.41 23.95 11.05
N GLY A 88 -6.32 24.03 10.09
CA GLY A 88 -6.49 25.18 9.19
C GLY A 88 -5.38 25.31 8.11
N PRO A 89 -5.45 26.37 7.27
CA PRO A 89 -4.58 26.54 6.11
C PRO A 89 -3.08 26.78 6.44
N ALA A 90 -2.73 27.03 7.70
CA ALA A 90 -1.34 27.11 8.17
C ALA A 90 -0.71 25.73 8.47
N ALA A 91 -1.52 24.66 8.53
CA ALA A 91 -1.08 23.30 8.82
C ALA A 91 -0.04 22.72 7.83
N PRO A 92 -0.08 22.98 6.51
CA PRO A 92 0.91 22.43 5.57
C PRO A 92 2.34 22.89 5.86
N ALA A 93 2.50 24.10 6.43
CA ALA A 93 3.80 24.62 6.85
C ALA A 93 4.35 23.89 8.09
N LEU A 94 3.48 23.46 9.01
CA LEU A 94 3.84 22.67 10.20
C LEU A 94 4.02 21.18 9.91
N VAL A 95 3.36 20.65 8.87
CA VAL A 95 3.49 19.26 8.43
C VAL A 95 4.77 19.04 7.63
N GLY A 96 5.57 20.08 7.35
CA GLY A 96 6.96 19.90 6.96
C GLY A 96 7.15 19.55 5.48
N TRP A 97 6.68 20.40 4.58
CA TRP A 97 7.33 20.53 3.26
C TRP A 97 8.73 21.18 3.36
N GLY A 98 9.27 21.33 4.57
CA GLY A 98 10.52 22.01 4.87
C GLY A 98 11.75 21.16 4.56
N ASN A 99 12.69 21.80 3.88
CA ASN A 99 13.94 21.28 3.34
C ASN A 99 15.02 21.03 4.43
N SER A 100 14.67 20.42 5.57
CA SER A 100 15.53 20.38 6.77
C SER A 100 16.65 19.32 6.75
N GLY A 101 16.98 18.72 5.60
CA GLY A 101 17.99 17.65 5.53
C GLY A 101 17.58 16.31 6.17
N SER A 102 16.52 16.29 6.98
CA SER A 102 15.82 15.09 7.45
C SER A 102 14.89 14.55 6.36
N ALA A 103 14.74 13.23 6.29
CA ALA A 103 13.84 12.59 5.34
C ALA A 103 12.43 13.20 5.46
N PRO A 104 11.75 13.54 4.36
CA PRO A 104 10.44 14.19 4.42
C PRO A 104 9.45 13.36 5.23
N TRP A 105 8.64 13.98 6.09
CA TRP A 105 7.63 13.28 6.91
C TRP A 105 6.75 12.29 6.11
N TRP A 106 6.48 12.59 4.84
CA TRP A 106 5.67 11.74 3.98
C TRP A 106 6.36 10.41 3.67
N SER A 107 7.70 10.33 3.66
CA SER A 107 8.40 9.05 3.46
C SER A 107 8.20 8.12 4.65
N HIS A 108 8.23 8.66 5.86
CA HIS A 108 7.91 7.91 7.07
C HIS A 108 6.44 7.49 7.11
N ALA A 109 5.55 8.38 6.66
CA ALA A 109 4.13 8.08 6.55
C ALA A 109 3.86 6.94 5.55
N LEU A 110 4.53 6.96 4.39
CA LEU A 110 4.47 5.91 3.36
C LEU A 110 5.05 4.59 3.88
N TYR A 111 6.21 4.64 4.55
CA TYR A 111 6.86 3.46 5.13
C TYR A 111 5.96 2.76 6.16
N ARG A 112 5.49 3.51 7.16
CA ARG A 112 4.54 2.98 8.17
C ARG A 112 3.21 2.55 7.55
N GLY A 113 2.76 3.19 6.47
CA GLY A 113 1.57 2.80 5.72
C GLY A 113 1.76 1.45 5.02
N ALA A 114 2.91 1.25 4.39
CA ALA A 114 3.28 -0.01 3.75
C ALA A 114 3.37 -1.17 4.76
N ALA A 115 4.01 -0.94 5.91
CA ALA A 115 4.06 -1.90 7.01
C ALA A 115 2.66 -2.27 7.52
N ALA A 116 1.79 -1.28 7.71
CA ALA A 116 0.41 -1.51 8.12
C ALA A 116 -0.38 -2.29 7.05
N CYS A 117 -0.15 -2.05 5.76
CA CYS A 117 -0.75 -2.84 4.68
C CYS A 117 -0.29 -4.30 4.72
N ALA A 118 1.02 -4.54 4.86
CA ALA A 118 1.56 -5.90 4.95
C ALA A 118 0.98 -6.66 6.16
N ALA A 119 0.94 -6.01 7.33
CA ALA A 119 0.35 -6.59 8.53
C ALA A 119 -1.15 -6.85 8.37
N ALA A 120 -1.90 -5.92 7.77
CA ALA A 120 -3.34 -6.09 7.51
C ALA A 120 -3.62 -7.23 6.52
N VAL A 121 -2.83 -7.35 5.45
CA VAL A 121 -2.93 -8.45 4.48
C VAL A 121 -2.62 -9.79 5.15
N ALA A 122 -1.51 -9.88 5.89
CA ALA A 122 -1.12 -11.10 6.60
C ALA A 122 -2.19 -11.49 7.64
N GLY A 123 -2.68 -10.53 8.42
CA GLY A 123 -3.75 -10.75 9.40
C GLY A 123 -5.06 -11.20 8.75
N ALA A 124 -5.45 -10.59 7.63
CA ALA A 124 -6.64 -10.98 6.88
C ALA A 124 -6.53 -12.42 6.34
N TRP A 125 -5.34 -12.81 5.84
CA TRP A 125 -5.09 -14.18 5.40
C TRP A 125 -5.09 -15.18 6.55
N LEU A 126 -4.44 -14.86 7.68
CA LEU A 126 -4.46 -15.71 8.87
C LEU A 126 -5.89 -15.92 9.38
N ALA A 127 -6.68 -14.84 9.46
CA ALA A 127 -8.09 -14.91 9.85
C ALA A 127 -8.90 -15.78 8.87
N ALA A 128 -8.66 -15.65 7.57
CA ALA A 128 -9.34 -16.48 6.55
C ALA A 128 -8.95 -17.96 6.65
N VAL A 129 -7.67 -18.26 6.93
CA VAL A 129 -7.18 -19.63 7.14
C VAL A 129 -7.83 -20.24 8.39
N TRP A 130 -7.88 -19.52 9.50
CA TRP A 130 -8.52 -19.99 10.74
C TRP A 130 -10.05 -20.10 10.62
N GLY A 131 -10.69 -19.23 9.84
CA GLY A 131 -12.12 -19.29 9.55
C GLY A 131 -12.52 -20.42 8.58
N GLY A 132 -11.57 -21.20 8.06
CA GLY A 132 -11.82 -22.27 7.09
C GLY A 132 -12.23 -21.78 5.70
N TRP A 133 -11.99 -20.51 5.37
CA TRP A 133 -12.39 -19.91 4.10
C TRP A 133 -11.29 -20.11 3.04
N ARG A 134 -11.33 -21.25 2.35
CA ARG A 134 -10.37 -21.59 1.28
C ARG A 134 -11.05 -22.01 -0.03
N ARG A 135 -11.99 -21.21 -0.55
CA ARG A 135 -12.47 -21.40 -1.92
C ARG A 135 -11.76 -20.43 -2.86
N THR A 136 -10.58 -20.85 -3.32
CA THR A 136 -9.88 -20.23 -4.44
C THR A 136 -10.67 -20.53 -5.72
N GLU A 137 -11.53 -19.61 -6.14
CA GLU A 137 -12.02 -19.62 -7.52
C GLU A 137 -10.83 -19.36 -8.45
N PRO A 138 -10.60 -20.18 -9.50
CA PRO A 138 -9.42 -20.10 -10.36
C PRO A 138 -9.48 -18.94 -11.37
N GLY A 139 -9.80 -17.73 -10.90
CA GLY A 139 -9.74 -16.51 -11.70
C GLY A 139 -8.32 -15.91 -11.72
N TRP A 140 -7.85 -15.49 -12.89
CA TRP A 140 -6.58 -14.77 -13.03
C TRP A 140 -6.52 -13.50 -12.15
N ILE A 141 -7.67 -12.85 -11.92
CA ILE A 141 -7.79 -11.67 -11.05
C ILE A 141 -7.51 -12.03 -9.58
N ASP A 142 -7.88 -13.22 -9.14
CA ASP A 142 -7.56 -13.69 -7.78
C ASP A 142 -6.09 -13.92 -7.59
N ARG A 143 -5.45 -14.56 -8.56
CA ARG A 143 -4.00 -14.75 -8.56
C ARG A 143 -3.25 -13.43 -8.53
N LEU A 144 -3.69 -12.42 -9.29
CA LEU A 144 -3.09 -11.09 -9.22
C LEU A 144 -3.24 -10.43 -7.84
N GLY A 145 -4.42 -10.53 -7.22
CA GLY A 145 -4.63 -10.01 -5.86
C GLY A 145 -3.75 -10.71 -4.82
N GLN A 146 -3.58 -12.03 -4.94
CA GLN A 146 -2.68 -12.81 -4.08
C GLN A 146 -1.21 -12.42 -4.29
N LEU A 147 -0.76 -12.31 -5.54
CA LEU A 147 0.60 -11.85 -5.87
C LEU A 147 0.87 -10.45 -5.32
N LEU A 148 -0.13 -9.57 -5.37
CA LEU A 148 -0.01 -8.24 -4.81
C LEU A 148 0.10 -8.26 -3.28
N GLY A 149 -0.67 -9.12 -2.61
CA GLY A 149 -0.56 -9.34 -1.17
C GLY A 149 0.82 -9.88 -0.79
N LEU A 150 1.33 -10.86 -1.53
CA LEU A 150 2.70 -11.37 -1.35
C LEU A 150 3.74 -10.28 -1.58
N ALA A 151 3.55 -9.43 -2.59
CA ALA A 151 4.44 -8.32 -2.87
C ALA A 151 4.48 -7.32 -1.71
N TRP A 152 3.34 -6.99 -1.07
CA TRP A 152 3.31 -6.15 0.13
C TRP A 152 4.07 -6.78 1.30
N ILE A 153 3.89 -8.07 1.55
CA ILE A 153 4.59 -8.79 2.63
C ILE A 153 6.09 -8.87 2.35
N ALA A 154 6.49 -9.28 1.15
CA ALA A 154 7.89 -9.38 0.75
C ALA A 154 8.59 -8.01 0.83
N PHE A 155 7.92 -6.97 0.36
CA PHE A 155 8.41 -5.60 0.44
C PHE A 155 8.65 -5.16 1.90
N PHE A 156 7.70 -5.45 2.80
CA PHE A 156 7.87 -5.15 4.23
C PHE A 156 9.05 -5.92 4.85
N LEU A 157 9.22 -7.20 4.51
CA LEU A 157 10.34 -8.02 5.01
C LEU A 157 11.69 -7.51 4.50
N ILE A 158 11.78 -7.13 3.22
CA ILE A 158 13.01 -6.59 2.63
C ILE A 158 13.41 -5.30 3.34
N ILE A 159 12.47 -4.39 3.59
CA ILE A 159 12.80 -3.14 4.27
C ILE A 159 13.17 -3.38 5.73
N SER A 160 12.39 -4.20 6.44
CA SER A 160 12.69 -4.55 7.84
C SER A 160 14.08 -5.20 7.97
N HIS A 161 14.47 -6.02 6.99
CA HIS A 161 15.79 -6.62 6.95
C HIS A 161 16.89 -5.59 6.68
N ALA A 162 16.67 -4.66 5.77
CA ALA A 162 17.61 -3.57 5.50
C ALA A 162 17.82 -2.70 6.75
N ASP A 163 16.74 -2.35 7.46
CA ASP A 163 16.81 -1.57 8.71
C ASP A 163 17.64 -2.30 9.78
N ALA A 164 17.43 -3.62 9.96
CA ALA A 164 18.18 -4.41 10.92
C ALA A 164 19.69 -4.49 10.61
N GLN A 165 20.09 -4.45 9.33
CA GLN A 165 21.50 -4.41 8.96
C GLN A 165 22.17 -3.08 9.32
N TYR A 166 21.44 -1.98 9.29
CA TYR A 166 21.99 -0.66 9.64
C TYR A 166 22.26 -0.52 11.14
N GLU A 167 21.51 -1.20 12.01
CA GLU A 167 21.70 -1.11 13.47
C GLU A 167 22.97 -1.83 13.96
N ILE A 168 23.51 -2.80 13.21
CA ILE A 168 24.67 -3.60 13.63
C ILE A 168 26.01 -2.86 13.40
N HIS A 169 26.01 -1.79 12.59
CA HIS A 169 27.23 -1.08 12.19
C HIS A 169 27.51 0.21 12.98
N TRP A 170 26.79 0.46 14.07
CA TRP A 170 26.99 1.59 15.00
C TRP A 170 27.34 1.09 16.40
#